data_AF-A0A552FJP6-F1
#
_entry.id   AF-A0A552FJP6-F1
#
_cell.length_a   1.000
_cell.length_b   1.000
_cell.length_c   1.000
_cell.angle_alpha   90.00
_cell.angle_beta   90.00
_cell.angle_gamma   90.00
#
_symmetry.space_group_name_H-M   'P 1'
#
loop_
_entity.id
_entity.type
_entity.pdbx_description
1 polymer ?
#
loop_
_entity_poly.entity_id
_entity_poly.type
_entity_poly.pdbx_seq_one_letter_code
_entity_poly.pdbx_strand_id
1 'polypeptide(L)' 'MDFINDRRSQIRRKLEDSPSLSSYPAEILAKEYTRARRETARQKGLIPSIFPELCPYTIAQVIRPPAKIGTDYVQ' A
#
# COMPACT_ATOMS: atom_id res chain seq x y z
N MET A 1 14.03 5.27 8.97
CA MET A 1 12.77 5.74 8.34
C MET A 1 12.38 4.73 7.28
N ASP A 2 11.31 3.97 7.50
CA ASP A 2 10.79 3.03 6.52
C ASP A 2 9.78 3.77 5.62
N PHE A 3 10.14 4.00 4.35
CA PHE A 3 9.35 4.81 3.41
C PHE A 3 7.93 4.24 3.21
N ILE A 4 7.76 2.91 3.31
CA ILE A 4 6.45 2.26 3.14
C ILE A 4 5.54 2.58 4.34
N ASN A 5 6.06 2.49 5.57
CA ASN A 5 5.32 2.81 6.78
C ASN A 5 4.93 4.28 6.88
N ASP A 6 5.80 5.17 6.40
CA ASP A 6 5.49 6.60 6.30
C ASP A 6 4.32 6.85 5.34
N ARG A 7 4.36 6.28 4.12
CA ARG A 7 3.26 6.39 3.15
C ARG A 7 1.95 5.81 3.67
N ARG A 8 1.98 4.66 4.34
CA ARG A 8 0.79 4.06 4.99
C ARG A 8 0.21 4.98 6.05
N SER A 9 1.07 5.60 6.87
CA SER A 9 0.64 6.55 7.90
C SER A 9 0.00 7.80 7.29
N GLN A 10 0.55 8.33 6.20
CA GLN A 10 -0.04 9.47 5.47
C GLN A 10 -1.42 9.13 4.89
N ILE A 11 -1.57 7.95 4.29
CA ILE A 11 -2.87 7.48 3.77
C ILE A 11 -3.89 7.43 4.89
N ARG A 12 -3.55 6.82 6.03
CA ARG A 12 -4.46 6.72 7.18
C ARG A 12 -4.89 8.09 7.68
N ARG A 13 -3.96 9.02 7.89
CA ARG A 13 -4.29 10.39 8.33
C ARG A 13 -5.29 11.07 7.40
N LYS A 14 -5.09 10.93 6.08
CA LYS A 14 -6.05 11.48 5.09
C LYS A 14 -7.44 10.86 5.19
N LEU A 15 -7.54 9.56 5.53
CA LEU A 15 -8.82 8.90 5.72
C LEU A 15 -9.48 9.30 7.04
N GLU A 16 -8.69 9.55 8.09
CA GLU A 16 -9.15 10.10 9.38
C GLU A 16 -9.70 11.53 9.19
N ASP A 17 -8.99 12.36 8.42
CA ASP A 17 -9.38 13.75 8.11
C ASP A 17 -10.59 13.82 7.15
N SER A 18 -10.85 12.76 6.38
CA SER A 18 -11.92 12.71 5.37
C SER A 18 -12.53 11.32 5.25
N PRO A 19 -13.45 10.94 6.16
CA PRO A 19 -14.03 9.59 6.21
C PRO A 19 -14.80 9.17 4.94
N SER A 20 -15.34 10.15 4.19
CA SER A 20 -15.99 9.91 2.90
C SER A 20 -15.06 9.32 1.84
N LEU A 21 -13.74 9.45 2.00
CA LEU A 21 -12.74 8.85 1.12
C LEU A 21 -12.38 7.41 1.49
N SER A 22 -12.99 6.82 2.52
CA SER A 22 -12.63 5.46 3.00
C SER A 22 -12.70 4.37 1.93
N SER A 23 -13.63 4.46 0.98
CA SER A 23 -13.76 3.51 -0.14
C SER A 23 -12.74 3.74 -1.26
N TYR A 24 -12.30 4.98 -1.45
CA TYR A 24 -11.51 5.40 -2.61
C TYR A 24 -10.21 4.60 -2.81
N PRO A 25 -9.41 4.30 -1.76
CA PRO A 25 -8.21 3.47 -1.91
C PRO A 25 -8.49 2.08 -2.50
N ALA A 26 -9.64 1.49 -2.17
CA ALA A 26 -10.04 0.19 -2.72
C ALA A 26 -10.40 0.32 -4.20
N GLU A 27 -11.10 1.38 -4.58
CA GLU A 27 -11.53 1.67 -5.95
C GLU A 27 -10.34 1.88 -6.90
N ILE A 28 -9.26 2.50 -6.44
CA ILE A 28 -8.09 2.79 -7.28
C ILE A 28 -7.00 1.72 -7.24
N LEU A 29 -7.10 0.73 -6.35
CA LEU A 29 -6.01 -0.22 -6.07
C LEU A 29 -5.54 -0.97 -7.33
N ALA A 30 -6.47 -1.50 -8.12
CA ALA A 30 -6.13 -2.26 -9.33
C ALA A 30 -5.40 -1.38 -10.37
N LYS A 31 -5.85 -0.13 -10.52
CA LYS A 31 -5.23 0.86 -11.43
C LYS A 31 -3.82 1.22 -10.98
N GLU A 32 -3.64 1.54 -9.70
CA GLU A 32 -2.32 1.90 -9.17
C GLU A 32 -1.35 0.71 -9.14
N TYR A 33 -1.85 -0.51 -8.89
CA TYR A 33 -1.04 -1.72 -9.02
C TYR A 33 -0.55 -1.92 -10.45
N THR A 34 -1.43 -1.76 -11.44
CA THR A 34 -1.06 -1.88 -12.87
C THR A 34 0.01 -0.86 -13.25
N ARG A 35 -0.11 0.37 -12.75
CA ARG A 35 0.90 1.42 -12.93
C ARG A 35 2.24 1.04 -12.28
N ALA A 36 2.21 0.64 -11.01
CA ALA A 36 3.40 0.24 -10.26
C ALA A 36 4.12 -0.96 -10.90
N ARG A 37 3.38 -1.95 -11.39
CA ARG A 37 3.90 -3.10 -12.14
C ARG A 37 4.66 -2.65 -13.39
N ARG A 38 4.06 -1.80 -14.22
CA ARG A 38 4.68 -1.29 -15.45
C ARG A 38 5.92 -0.44 -15.15
N GLU A 39 5.83 0.42 -14.14
CA GLU A 39 6.93 1.29 -13.75
C GLU A 39 8.12 0.49 -13.21
N THR A 40 7.85 -0.49 -12.35
CA THR A 40 8.88 -1.37 -11.78
C THR A 40 9.55 -2.21 -12.87
N ALA A 41 8.76 -2.82 -13.77
CA ALA A 41 9.27 -3.56 -14.92
C ALA A 41 10.22 -2.69 -15.76
N ARG A 42 9.79 -1.47 -16.11
CA ARG A 42 10.62 -0.51 -16.86
C ARG A 42 11.89 -0.13 -16.11
N GLN A 43 11.79 0.24 -14.83
CA GLN A 43 12.92 0.69 -14.02
C GLN A 43 13.96 -0.41 -13.78
N LYS A 44 13.51 -1.66 -13.66
CA LYS A 44 14.37 -2.81 -13.40
C LYS A 44 14.82 -3.55 -14.66
N GLY A 45 14.38 -3.11 -15.85
CA GLY A 45 14.66 -3.80 -17.11
C GLY A 45 14.06 -5.21 -17.15
N LEU A 46 12.97 -5.44 -16.43
CA LEU A 46 12.28 -6.73 -16.32
C LEU A 46 11.06 -6.77 -17.24
N ILE A 47 10.69 -7.97 -17.69
CA ILE A 47 9.46 -8.15 -18.46
C ILE A 47 8.24 -8.07 -17.53
N PRO A 48 7.14 -7.37 -17.89
CA PRO A 48 5.98 -7.23 -17.01
C PRO A 48 5.32 -8.55 -16.60
N SER A 49 5.48 -9.62 -17.38
CA SER A 49 4.91 -10.94 -17.12
C SER A 49 5.50 -11.67 -15.91
N ILE A 50 6.65 -11.23 -15.36
CA ILE A 50 7.16 -11.79 -14.09
C ILE A 50 6.32 -11.38 -12.88
N PHE A 51 5.59 -10.27 -13.02
CA PHE A 51 4.72 -9.76 -11.97
C PHE A 51 3.30 -10.29 -12.20
N PRO A 52 2.56 -10.62 -11.12
CA PRO A 52 1.14 -10.95 -11.23
C PRO A 52 0.38 -9.89 -12.03
N GLU A 53 -0.55 -10.33 -12.87
CA GLU A 53 -1.37 -9.42 -13.65
C GLU A 53 -2.35 -8.64 -12.77
N LEU A 54 -2.95 -9.33 -11.80
CA LEU A 54 -3.85 -8.76 -10.80
C LEU A 54 -3.11 -8.49 -9.49
N CYS A 55 -3.55 -7.48 -8.74
CA CYS A 55 -2.96 -7.16 -7.45
C CYS A 55 -3.16 -8.35 -6.48
N PRO A 56 -2.09 -8.93 -5.92
CA PRO A 56 -2.19 -10.06 -5.00
C PRO A 56 -2.55 -9.63 -3.57
N TYR A 57 -2.69 -8.32 -3.32
CA TYR A 57 -2.95 -7.76 -1.99
C TYR A 57 -4.33 -7.12 -1.93
N THR A 58 -5.00 -7.31 -0.80
CA THR A 58 -6.22 -6.58 -0.45
C THR A 58 -5.89 -5.16 -0.02
N ILE A 59 -6.86 -4.25 -0.12
CA ILE A 59 -6.66 -2.88 0.34
C ILE A 59 -6.27 -2.81 1.82
N ALA A 60 -6.87 -3.67 2.66
CA ALA A 60 -6.54 -3.78 4.07
C ALA A 60 -5.07 -4.13 4.31
N GLN A 61 -4.46 -5.00 3.48
CA GLN A 61 -3.02 -5.33 3.56
C GLN A 61 -2.12 -4.19 3.07
N VAL A 62 -2.58 -3.41 2.09
CA VAL A 62 -1.82 -2.28 1.55
C VAL A 62 -1.76 -1.14 2.55
N ILE A 63 -2.88 -0.78 3.18
CA ILE A 63 -2.98 0.36 4.11
C ILE A 63 -2.53 0.04 5.53
N ARG A 64 -2.50 -1.23 5.93
CA ARG A 64 -2.11 -1.65 7.28
C ARG A 64 -0.59 -1.45 7.47
N PRO A 65 -0.12 -0.58 8.38
CA PRO A 65 1.26 -0.64 8.84
C PRO A 65 1.48 -1.97 9.57
N PRO A 66 2.71 -2.54 9.56
CA PRO A 66 3.01 -3.68 10.42
C PRO A 66 2.54 -3.33 11.83
N ALA A 67 1.82 -4.26 12.47
CA ALA A 67 1.41 -4.07 13.85
C ALA A 67 2.66 -3.61 14.60
N LYS A 68 2.57 -2.46 15.29
CA LYS A 68 3.60 -2.14 16.26
C LYS A 68 3.53 -3.29 17.25
N ILE A 69 4.50 -4.20 17.21
CA ILE A 69 4.72 -5.11 18.34
C ILE A 69 4.86 -4.15 19.51
N GLY A 70 3.89 -4.20 20.43
CA GLY A 70 3.89 -3.36 21.60
C GLY A 70 5.21 -3.58 22.32
N THR A 71 5.94 -2.49 22.53
CA THR A 71 6.85 -2.32 23.66
C THR A 71 6.02 -2.18 24.95
N ASP A 72 5.10 -3.13 25.18
CA ASP A 72 4.31 -3.26 26.39
C ASP A 72 4.77 -4.52 27.16
N TYR A 73 6.08 -4.65 27.28
CA TYR A 73 6.74 -5.44 28.32
C TYR A 73 7.79 -4.52 28.96
N VAL A 74 7.40 -3.76 29.98
CA VAL A 74 7.55 -4.13 31.40
C VAL A 74 6.90 -3.05 32.28
N GLN A 75 6.13 -3.55 33.26
CA GLN A 75 5.60 -2.96 34.51
C GLN A 75 5.51 -1.44 34.67
#